data_AF-A0A4Z1A9Q3-F1
#
_entry.id   AF-A0A4Z1A9Q3-F1
#
_cell.length_a   1.000
_cell.length_b   1.000
_cell.length_c   1.000
_cell.angle_alpha   90.00
_cell.angle_beta   90.00
_cell.angle_gamma   90.00
#
_symmetry.space_group_name_H-M   'P 1'
#
loop_
_entity.id
_entity.type
_entity.pdbx_description
1 polymer ?
#
loop_
_entity_poly.entity_id
_entity_poly.type
_entity_poly.pdbx_seq_one_letter_code
_entity_poly.pdbx_strand_id
1 'polypeptide(L)'
;MHKFLIVGLFSLTFFWTSPNFAKEVDGLYFSDQLATENGYLLLGIEIFTEKGKSFYNAQELRYQKSRGWEEVLFVGKVATDGKERILVPEACQIRATETWGKKMALLRRFDCDHLEFRLVQDSSGQFLLSESLLGTLKSISLPNVLTHSVGTPVAVQFEAMQMTPEGIWGFHLNGLGGKDPEKTWNPSKRVWEPFQGYKTGSGFQFYRWKRSFSN
;
A
#
# COMPACT_ATOMS: atom_id res chain seq x y z
N MET A 1 -18.45 33.76 62.76
CA MET A 1 -17.12 33.16 62.45
C MET A 1 -17.36 31.73 61.98
N HIS A 2 -16.91 31.46 60.76
CA HIS A 2 -17.09 30.22 59.99
C HIS A 2 -16.55 28.98 60.69
N LYS A 3 -17.19 27.81 60.47
CA LYS A 3 -16.51 26.58 60.04
C LYS A 3 -17.45 25.74 59.16
N PHE A 4 -17.21 25.82 57.85
CA PHE A 4 -17.81 24.98 56.83
C PHE A 4 -17.22 23.57 56.93
N LEU A 5 -18.08 22.56 56.90
CA LEU A 5 -17.71 21.18 56.61
C LEU A 5 -18.88 20.59 55.83
N ILE A 6 -18.68 20.31 54.55
CA ILE A 6 -19.27 19.20 53.78
C ILE A 6 -18.46 19.12 52.48
N VAL A 7 -17.47 18.24 52.53
CA VAL A 7 -17.13 17.24 51.50
C VAL A 7 -17.63 17.58 50.09
N GLY A 8 -16.85 18.39 49.37
CA GLY A 8 -16.94 18.51 47.92
C GLY A 8 -16.23 17.32 47.29
N LEU A 9 -17.02 16.42 46.73
CA LEU A 9 -16.61 15.29 45.89
C LEU A 9 -15.42 15.66 45.00
N PHE A 10 -14.32 14.92 45.16
CA PHE A 10 -13.30 14.73 44.13
C PHE A 10 -13.97 14.03 42.94
N SER A 11 -14.70 14.76 42.10
CA SER A 11 -15.06 14.29 40.78
C SER A 11 -13.80 14.39 39.91
N LEU A 12 -12.96 13.37 40.06
CA LEU A 12 -11.97 12.93 39.09
C LEU A 12 -12.68 12.73 37.75
N THR A 13 -12.86 13.80 36.98
CA THR A 13 -12.99 13.67 35.53
C THR A 13 -11.60 13.38 35.01
N PHE A 14 -11.13 12.16 35.27
CA PHE A 14 -10.29 11.48 34.30
C PHE A 14 -11.13 11.45 33.03
N PHE A 15 -10.91 12.41 32.15
CA PHE A 15 -11.12 12.21 30.73
C PHE A 15 -10.13 11.12 30.31
N TRP A 16 -10.45 9.88 30.67
CA TRP A 16 -10.09 8.72 29.88
C TRP A 16 -10.89 8.90 28.58
N THR A 17 -10.39 9.77 27.70
CA THR A 17 -10.52 9.49 26.29
C THR A 17 -9.75 8.19 26.12
N SER A 18 -10.44 7.06 26.24
CA SER A 18 -10.01 5.84 25.60
C SER A 18 -9.76 6.26 24.16
N PRO A 19 -8.50 6.30 23.70
CA PRO A 19 -8.33 6.39 22.28
C PRO A 19 -8.74 5.00 21.82
N ASN A 20 -10.00 4.85 21.40
CA ASN A 20 -10.35 3.83 20.43
C ASN A 20 -9.55 4.18 19.17
N PHE A 21 -8.24 3.91 19.22
CA PHE A 21 -7.41 3.62 18.08
C PHE A 21 -7.98 2.31 17.51
N ALA A 22 -9.15 2.41 16.88
CA ALA A 22 -9.38 1.64 15.68
C ALA A 22 -8.18 2.01 14.80
N LYS A 23 -7.18 1.12 14.80
CA LYS A 23 -5.93 1.26 14.06
C LYS A 23 -6.30 1.80 12.68
N GLU A 24 -5.86 3.02 12.37
CA GLU A 24 -6.20 3.64 11.09
C GLU A 24 -5.85 2.65 9.98
N VAL A 25 -6.83 2.35 9.13
CA VAL A 25 -6.67 1.48 7.94
C VAL A 25 -5.78 2.19 6.90
N ASP A 26 -5.42 3.44 7.16
CA ASP A 26 -4.43 4.17 6.40
C ASP A 26 -3.09 3.43 6.46
N GLY A 27 -2.57 3.07 5.28
CA GLY A 27 -1.41 2.22 5.19
C GLY A 27 -1.08 1.82 3.76
N LEU A 28 0.08 1.18 3.65
CA LEU A 28 0.50 0.51 2.43
C LEU A 28 0.51 -0.99 2.66
N TYR A 29 -0.11 -1.70 1.75
CA TYR A 29 -0.30 -3.14 1.80
C TYR A 29 0.31 -3.75 0.54
N PHE A 30 1.22 -4.69 0.70
CA PHE A 30 1.83 -5.39 -0.43
C PHE A 30 1.63 -6.90 -0.31
N SER A 31 1.35 -7.54 -1.44
CA SER A 31 1.46 -9.00 -1.57
C SER A 31 2.92 -9.43 -1.52
N ASP A 32 3.17 -10.73 -1.46
CA ASP A 32 4.44 -11.29 -1.93
C ASP A 32 4.41 -11.43 -3.46
N GLN A 33 5.45 -12.05 -4.04
CA GLN A 33 5.44 -12.40 -5.46
C GLN A 33 4.53 -13.59 -5.71
N LEU A 34 3.54 -13.40 -6.57
CA LEU A 34 2.50 -14.38 -6.84
C LEU A 34 2.70 -14.99 -8.22
N ALA A 35 3.00 -16.28 -8.27
CA ALA A 35 3.16 -17.00 -9.53
C ALA A 35 1.83 -17.06 -10.31
N THR A 36 1.95 -16.97 -11.63
CA THR A 36 0.84 -17.18 -12.58
C THR A 36 1.29 -18.17 -13.65
N GLU A 37 0.37 -18.67 -14.47
CA GLU A 37 0.69 -19.64 -15.52
C GLU A 37 1.81 -19.18 -16.46
N ASN A 38 1.88 -17.87 -16.77
CA ASN A 38 2.81 -17.31 -17.74
C ASN A 38 3.79 -16.29 -17.16
N GLY A 39 4.00 -16.28 -15.83
CA GLY A 39 4.91 -15.35 -15.17
C GLY A 39 4.52 -15.13 -13.72
N TYR A 40 4.44 -13.87 -13.29
CA TYR A 40 4.08 -13.54 -11.91
C TYR A 40 3.50 -12.13 -11.81
N LEU A 41 2.91 -11.82 -10.66
CA LEU A 41 2.44 -10.49 -10.33
C LEU A 41 2.81 -10.09 -8.91
N LEU A 42 2.84 -8.78 -8.68
CA LEU A 42 2.98 -8.10 -7.40
C LEU A 42 1.80 -7.14 -7.27
N LEU A 43 1.19 -7.09 -6.09
CA LEU A 43 0.06 -6.21 -5.83
C LEU A 43 0.35 -5.32 -4.63
N GLY A 44 0.00 -4.05 -4.77
CA GLY A 44 0.13 -3.02 -3.76
C GLY A 44 -1.18 -2.25 -3.62
N ILE A 45 -1.53 -1.85 -2.40
CA ILE A 45 -2.65 -0.95 -2.11
C ILE A 45 -2.17 0.12 -1.12
N GLU A 46 -2.37 1.39 -1.46
CA GLU A 46 -2.30 2.52 -0.56
C GLU A 46 -3.72 2.91 -0.16
N ILE A 47 -4.05 2.86 1.13
CA ILE A 47 -5.30 3.40 1.66
C ILE A 47 -4.96 4.65 2.47
N PHE A 48 -5.76 5.69 2.32
CA PHE A 48 -5.56 6.94 3.03
C PHE A 48 -6.84 7.72 3.22
N THR A 49 -6.87 8.56 4.25
CA THR A 49 -8.00 9.42 4.57
C THR A 49 -7.67 10.89 4.28
N GLU A 50 -8.52 11.54 3.48
CA GLU A 50 -8.44 12.97 3.18
C GLU A 50 -9.79 13.64 3.45
N LYS A 51 -9.79 14.71 4.26
CA LYS A 51 -11.00 15.50 4.59
C LYS A 51 -12.18 14.63 5.09
N GLY A 52 -11.86 13.61 5.89
CA GLY A 52 -12.86 12.69 6.46
C GLY A 52 -13.43 11.66 5.49
N LYS A 53 -12.88 11.53 4.28
CA LYS A 53 -13.23 10.49 3.30
C LYS A 53 -12.02 9.59 3.06
N SER A 54 -12.25 8.28 2.94
CA SER A 54 -11.20 7.30 2.68
C SER A 54 -11.11 6.97 1.19
N PHE A 55 -9.90 6.98 0.68
CA PHE A 55 -9.54 6.73 -0.71
C PHE A 55 -8.48 5.64 -0.79
N TYR A 56 -8.29 5.11 -1.98
CA TYR A 56 -7.20 4.18 -2.23
C TYR A 56 -6.59 4.34 -3.61
N ASN A 57 -5.31 3.96 -3.70
CA ASN A 57 -4.61 3.66 -4.93
C ASN A 57 -4.20 2.19 -4.89
N ALA A 58 -4.52 1.42 -5.92
CA ALA A 58 -4.00 0.06 -6.08
C ALA A 58 -3.14 -0.04 -7.33
N GLN A 59 -2.06 -0.80 -7.23
CA GLN A 59 -1.15 -1.07 -8.33
C GLN A 59 -0.90 -2.57 -8.41
N GLU A 60 -0.96 -3.14 -9.62
CA GLU A 60 -0.54 -4.51 -9.89
C GLU A 60 0.52 -4.48 -10.99
N LEU A 61 1.74 -4.89 -10.65
CA LEU A 61 2.82 -5.11 -11.61
C LEU A 61 2.81 -6.57 -12.03
N ARG A 62 2.79 -6.82 -13.34
CA ARG A 62 2.78 -8.15 -13.93
C ARG A 62 3.95 -8.32 -14.86
N TYR A 63 4.56 -9.49 -14.79
CA TYR A 63 5.47 -9.97 -15.83
C TYR A 63 4.83 -11.17 -16.53
N GLN A 64 4.80 -11.13 -17.86
CA GLN A 64 4.37 -12.22 -18.71
C GLN A 64 5.47 -12.55 -19.71
N LYS A 65 5.89 -13.82 -19.78
CA LYS A 65 7.00 -14.25 -20.66
C LYS A 65 6.78 -13.89 -22.14
N SER A 66 5.53 -13.83 -22.59
CA SER A 66 5.18 -13.55 -23.99
C SER A 66 4.94 -12.07 -24.30
N ARG A 67 4.81 -11.19 -23.30
CA ARG A 67 4.39 -9.79 -23.48
C ARG A 67 5.24 -8.76 -22.73
N GLY A 68 6.13 -9.20 -21.85
CA GLY A 68 6.93 -8.33 -21.00
C GLY A 68 6.15 -7.87 -19.76
N TRP A 69 6.24 -6.57 -19.46
CA TRP A 69 5.73 -5.97 -18.23
C TRP A 69 4.42 -5.22 -18.47
N GLU A 70 3.49 -5.38 -17.54
CA GLU A 70 2.23 -4.65 -17.50
C GLU A 70 2.03 -4.06 -16.10
N GLU A 71 1.59 -2.81 -16.02
CA GLU A 71 1.22 -2.13 -14.78
C GLU A 71 -0.25 -1.75 -14.86
N VAL A 72 -1.02 -2.21 -13.88
CA VAL A 72 -2.45 -1.94 -13.74
C VAL A 72 -2.64 -1.04 -12.53
N LEU A 73 -3.33 0.08 -12.72
CA LEU A 73 -3.46 1.16 -11.73
C LEU A 73 -4.93 1.49 -11.52
N PHE A 74 -5.40 1.33 -10.30
CA PHE A 74 -6.78 1.61 -9.92
C PHE A 74 -6.76 2.71 -8.86
N VAL A 75 -7.67 3.68 -8.97
CA VAL A 75 -7.87 4.71 -7.97
C VAL A 75 -9.35 4.80 -7.64
N GLY A 76 -9.70 5.03 -6.37
CA GLY A 76 -11.10 5.11 -5.98
C GLY A 76 -11.32 5.36 -4.50
N LYS A 77 -12.49 4.94 -4.02
CA LYS A 77 -12.98 5.18 -2.66
C LYS A 77 -13.01 3.90 -1.86
N VAL A 78 -12.88 4.05 -0.55
CA VAL A 78 -13.07 2.95 0.40
C VAL A 78 -14.44 3.12 1.05
N ALA A 79 -15.32 2.16 0.83
CA ALA A 79 -16.55 1.98 1.56
C ALA A 79 -16.36 0.96 2.69
N THR A 80 -17.25 1.00 3.69
CA THR A 80 -17.23 0.06 4.82
C THR A 80 -18.56 -0.67 4.87
N ASP A 81 -18.49 -2.00 4.94
CA ASP A 81 -19.63 -2.88 5.16
C ASP A 81 -19.33 -3.77 6.37
N GLY A 82 -19.84 -3.37 7.54
CA GLY A 82 -19.50 -3.99 8.81
C GLY A 82 -17.99 -3.97 9.10
N LYS A 83 -17.38 -5.15 9.14
CA LYS A 83 -15.92 -5.31 9.35
C LYS A 83 -15.13 -5.32 8.04
N GLU A 84 -15.80 -5.42 6.91
CA GLU A 84 -15.16 -5.48 5.60
C GLU A 84 -14.91 -4.06 5.07
N ARG A 85 -13.88 -3.95 4.23
CA ARG A 85 -13.61 -2.76 3.44
C ARG A 85 -13.88 -3.09 1.99
N ILE A 86 -14.68 -2.27 1.34
CA ILE A 86 -15.03 -2.41 -0.08
C ILE A 86 -14.27 -1.32 -0.83
N LEU A 87 -13.35 -1.73 -1.69
CA LEU A 87 -12.60 -0.86 -2.57
C LEU A 87 -13.39 -0.70 -3.86
N VAL A 88 -13.94 0.50 -4.07
CA VAL A 88 -14.74 0.83 -5.25
C VAL A 88 -13.88 1.73 -6.15
N PRO A 89 -13.31 1.19 -7.24
CA PRO A 89 -12.49 1.98 -8.15
C PRO A 89 -13.37 2.95 -8.93
N GLU A 90 -12.83 4.12 -9.24
CA GLU A 90 -13.49 5.14 -10.06
C GLU A 90 -12.78 5.28 -11.40
N ALA A 91 -11.45 5.10 -11.42
CA ALA A 91 -10.66 5.15 -12.65
C ALA A 91 -9.58 4.08 -12.67
N CYS A 92 -9.45 3.45 -13.84
CA CYS A 92 -8.51 2.36 -14.08
C CYS A 92 -7.62 2.67 -15.28
N GLN A 93 -6.35 2.27 -15.18
CA GLN A 93 -5.35 2.47 -16.22
C GLN A 93 -4.47 1.22 -16.37
N ILE A 94 -4.15 0.86 -17.60
CA ILE A 94 -3.21 -0.21 -17.93
C ILE A 94 -2.06 0.36 -18.77
N ARG A 95 -0.84 0.05 -18.38
CA ARG A 95 0.39 0.44 -19.06
C ARG A 95 1.23 -0.80 -19.34
N ALA A 96 2.05 -0.79 -20.38
CA ALA A 96 2.95 -1.90 -20.65
C ALA A 96 4.28 -1.48 -21.28
N THR A 97 5.28 -2.34 -21.15
CA THR A 97 6.58 -2.25 -21.81
C THR A 97 7.14 -3.64 -21.99
N GLU A 98 7.84 -3.90 -23.08
CA GLU A 98 8.54 -5.18 -23.25
C GLU A 98 9.73 -5.31 -22.29
N THR A 99 10.46 -4.21 -22.06
CA THR A 99 11.70 -4.20 -21.27
C THR A 99 11.50 -3.51 -19.92
N TRP A 100 12.01 -4.12 -18.85
CA TRP A 100 12.09 -3.51 -17.52
C TRP A 100 12.86 -2.19 -17.54
N GLY A 101 12.48 -1.25 -16.67
CA GLY A 101 13.14 0.06 -16.53
C GLY A 101 12.87 1.05 -17.66
N LYS A 102 12.23 0.63 -18.76
CA LYS A 102 11.75 1.55 -19.79
C LYS A 102 10.43 2.19 -19.39
N LYS A 103 10.19 3.39 -19.91
CA LYS A 103 8.90 4.07 -19.77
C LYS A 103 7.78 3.20 -20.35
N MET A 104 6.77 2.91 -19.54
CA MET A 104 5.60 2.15 -19.98
C MET A 104 4.68 2.99 -20.87
N ALA A 105 4.20 2.40 -21.96
CA ALA A 105 3.19 2.98 -22.82
C ALA A 105 1.80 2.82 -22.20
N LEU A 106 0.97 3.87 -22.25
CA LEU A 106 -0.44 3.77 -21.88
C LEU A 106 -1.18 2.93 -22.92
N LEU A 107 -1.77 1.81 -22.50
CA LEU A 107 -2.57 0.95 -23.37
C LEU A 107 -4.06 1.29 -23.29
N ARG A 108 -4.58 1.44 -22.06
CA ARG A 108 -6.00 1.67 -21.81
C ARG A 108 -6.21 2.54 -20.58
N ARG A 109 -7.26 3.34 -20.62
CA ARG A 109 -7.84 4.04 -19.48
C ARG A 109 -9.35 3.94 -19.60
N PHE A 110 -10.02 3.58 -18.51
CA PHE A 110 -11.45 3.33 -18.50
C PHE A 110 -12.02 3.58 -17.11
N ASP A 111 -13.30 3.91 -17.08
CA ASP A 111 -14.09 3.98 -15.84
C ASP A 111 -14.44 2.56 -15.43
N CYS A 112 -14.38 2.29 -14.13
CA CYS A 112 -14.47 0.94 -13.57
C CYS A 112 -15.30 0.89 -12.28
N ASP A 113 -16.21 1.85 -12.15
CA ASP A 113 -17.16 2.04 -11.04
C ASP A 113 -18.11 0.86 -10.77
N HIS A 114 -18.19 -0.12 -11.66
CA HIS A 114 -18.95 -1.36 -11.51
C HIS A 114 -18.15 -2.50 -10.85
N LEU A 115 -16.84 -2.32 -10.61
CA LEU A 115 -16.00 -3.31 -9.94
C LEU A 115 -16.01 -3.08 -8.43
N GLU A 116 -15.81 -4.14 -7.65
CA GLU A 116 -15.66 -4.05 -6.20
C GLU A 116 -14.64 -5.08 -5.73
N PHE A 117 -13.74 -4.68 -4.83
CA PHE A 117 -12.78 -5.58 -4.20
C PHE A 117 -12.96 -5.55 -2.69
N ARG A 118 -13.05 -6.74 -2.08
CA ARG A 118 -13.18 -6.86 -0.62
C ARG A 118 -11.80 -7.00 -0.01
N LEU A 119 -11.47 -6.10 0.91
CA LEU A 119 -10.30 -6.19 1.77
C LEU A 119 -10.77 -6.57 3.17
N VAL A 120 -10.38 -7.75 3.62
CA VAL A 120 -10.76 -8.30 4.92
C VAL A 120 -9.52 -8.63 5.73
N GLN A 121 -9.64 -8.54 7.05
CA GLN A 121 -8.62 -9.03 7.96
C GLN A 121 -9.04 -10.41 8.47
N ASP A 122 -8.21 -11.41 8.26
CA ASP A 122 -8.48 -12.77 8.71
C ASP A 122 -8.29 -12.93 10.24
N SER A 123 -8.58 -14.12 10.76
CA SER A 123 -8.43 -14.43 12.18
C SER A 123 -6.99 -14.35 12.68
N SER A 124 -5.99 -14.43 11.79
CA SER A 124 -4.56 -14.29 12.12
C SER A 124 -4.10 -12.84 12.10
N GLY A 125 -4.98 -11.90 11.71
CA GLY A 125 -4.67 -10.49 11.57
C GLY A 125 -4.00 -10.12 10.24
N GLN A 126 -3.93 -11.05 9.29
CA GLN A 126 -3.43 -10.79 7.93
C GLN A 126 -4.53 -10.18 7.06
N PHE A 127 -4.13 -9.33 6.13
CA PHE A 127 -5.05 -8.73 5.18
C PHE A 127 -5.16 -9.60 3.93
N LEU A 128 -6.40 -9.84 3.51
CA LEU A 128 -6.76 -10.60 2.32
C LEU A 128 -7.58 -9.73 1.38
N LEU A 129 -7.18 -9.65 0.12
CA LEU A 129 -7.94 -9.05 -0.95
C LEU A 129 -8.70 -10.14 -1.71
N SER A 130 -9.97 -9.88 -2.07
CA SER A 130 -10.81 -10.86 -2.75
C SER A 130 -10.19 -11.41 -4.04
N GLU A 131 -9.49 -10.57 -4.80
CA GLU A 131 -8.82 -10.95 -6.04
C GLU A 131 -7.79 -9.92 -6.50
N SER A 132 -6.94 -10.30 -7.45
CA SER A 132 -6.03 -9.38 -8.16
C SER A 132 -6.84 -8.38 -9.00
N LEU A 133 -6.26 -7.24 -9.39
CA LEU A 133 -6.97 -6.14 -10.07
C LEU A 133 -7.58 -6.54 -11.42
N LEU A 134 -6.96 -7.51 -12.11
CA LEU A 134 -7.49 -8.11 -13.34
C LEU A 134 -8.17 -9.47 -13.10
N GLY A 135 -8.46 -9.81 -11.85
CA GLY A 135 -9.19 -11.02 -11.44
C GLY A 135 -8.51 -12.34 -11.75
N THR A 136 -7.20 -12.33 -11.98
CA THR A 136 -6.43 -13.53 -12.38
C THR A 136 -6.21 -14.50 -11.23
N LEU A 137 -6.03 -13.97 -10.02
CA LEU A 137 -5.87 -14.74 -8.80
C LEU A 137 -6.94 -14.31 -7.80
N LYS A 138 -7.43 -15.26 -7.00
CA LYS A 138 -8.41 -15.03 -5.93
C LYS A 138 -7.73 -15.12 -4.56
N SER A 139 -8.32 -14.46 -3.56
CA SER A 139 -7.88 -14.49 -2.15
C SER A 139 -6.39 -14.16 -1.96
N ILE A 140 -6.02 -12.96 -2.34
CA ILE A 140 -4.63 -12.49 -2.31
C ILE A 140 -4.23 -12.07 -0.90
N SER A 141 -3.22 -12.73 -0.33
CA SER A 141 -2.62 -12.31 0.94
C SER A 141 -1.73 -11.08 0.77
N LEU A 142 -1.85 -10.14 1.72
CA LEU A 142 -1.09 -8.90 1.82
C LEU A 142 -0.29 -8.91 3.14
N PRO A 143 0.77 -9.73 3.25
CA PRO A 143 1.51 -9.91 4.51
C PRO A 143 2.34 -8.67 4.88
N ASN A 144 2.67 -7.83 3.89
CA ASN A 144 3.54 -6.68 4.07
C ASN A 144 2.71 -5.41 4.30
N VAL A 145 2.45 -5.11 5.57
CA VAL A 145 1.72 -3.90 6.00
C VAL A 145 2.70 -2.87 6.53
N LEU A 146 2.86 -1.78 5.79
CA LEU A 146 3.79 -0.70 6.09
C LEU A 146 3.02 0.52 6.60
N THR A 147 3.55 1.15 7.64
CA THR A 147 3.04 2.47 8.05
C THR A 147 3.40 3.49 6.98
N HIS A 148 2.41 4.27 6.55
CA HIS A 148 2.58 5.17 5.42
C HIS A 148 2.11 6.59 5.74
N SER A 149 2.66 7.56 5.03
CA SER A 149 2.18 8.94 5.02
C SER A 149 1.82 9.29 3.59
N VAL A 150 0.56 9.65 3.39
CA VAL A 150 -0.07 9.85 2.08
C VAL A 150 0.83 10.57 1.09
N GLY A 151 0.99 9.98 -0.09
CA GLY A 151 1.76 10.60 -1.18
C GLY A 151 3.27 10.60 -0.97
N THR A 152 3.77 9.90 0.05
CA THR A 152 5.22 9.68 0.19
C THR A 152 5.67 8.62 -0.83
N PRO A 153 6.78 8.82 -1.55
CA PRO A 153 7.27 7.78 -2.44
C PRO A 153 7.75 6.55 -1.66
N VAL A 154 7.18 5.38 -1.98
CA VAL A 154 7.54 4.09 -1.38
C VAL A 154 7.65 3.05 -2.47
N ALA A 155 8.73 2.29 -2.45
CA ALA A 155 8.95 1.20 -3.37
C ALA A 155 9.28 -0.10 -2.63
N VAL A 156 8.99 -1.21 -3.30
CA VAL A 156 9.53 -2.52 -3.02
C VAL A 156 10.62 -2.83 -4.05
N GLN A 157 11.75 -3.33 -3.56
CA GLN A 157 12.74 -4.03 -4.37
C GLN A 157 12.42 -5.51 -4.32
N PHE A 158 12.40 -6.12 -5.50
CA PHE A 158 12.07 -7.53 -5.70
C PHE A 158 13.03 -8.16 -6.70
N GLU A 159 13.20 -9.47 -6.63
CA GLU A 159 13.98 -10.23 -7.59
C GLU A 159 13.16 -10.41 -8.87
N ALA A 160 13.65 -9.89 -10.00
CA ALA A 160 12.97 -10.08 -11.27
C ALA A 160 13.44 -11.40 -11.91
N MET A 161 12.54 -12.37 -12.00
CA MET A 161 12.86 -13.63 -12.65
C MET A 161 13.21 -13.38 -14.13
N GLN A 162 14.41 -13.80 -14.54
CA GLN A 162 14.84 -14.02 -15.94
C GLN A 162 15.32 -12.81 -16.77
N MET A 163 15.46 -11.58 -16.27
CA MET A 163 15.98 -10.47 -17.10
C MET A 163 16.90 -9.46 -16.42
N THR A 164 16.59 -9.04 -15.19
CA THR A 164 17.46 -8.16 -14.39
C THR A 164 17.57 -8.73 -12.98
N PRO A 165 18.72 -8.61 -12.30
CA PRO A 165 18.89 -9.21 -10.98
C PRO A 165 17.83 -8.69 -9.99
N GLU A 166 17.43 -7.41 -10.11
CA GLU A 166 16.50 -6.76 -9.19
C GLU A 166 15.64 -5.71 -9.93
N GLY A 167 14.44 -5.45 -9.41
CA GLY A 167 13.54 -4.38 -9.86
C GLY A 167 13.03 -3.57 -8.67
N ILE A 168 12.82 -2.26 -8.87
CA ILE A 168 12.18 -1.36 -7.90
C ILE A 168 10.82 -0.92 -8.47
N TRP A 169 9.75 -1.12 -7.69
CA TRP A 169 8.38 -0.78 -8.08
C TRP A 169 7.58 -0.27 -6.88
N GLY A 170 6.60 0.60 -7.11
CA GLY A 170 5.69 1.06 -6.06
C GLY A 170 5.09 2.44 -6.30
N PHE A 171 4.71 3.09 -5.21
CA PHE A 171 3.85 4.26 -5.21
C PHE A 171 4.65 5.56 -5.26
N HIS A 172 4.11 6.53 -6.00
CA HIS A 172 4.58 7.92 -6.07
C HIS A 172 6.06 8.08 -6.46
N LEU A 173 6.62 7.14 -7.24
CA LEU A 173 8.04 7.13 -7.64
C LEU A 173 8.40 8.13 -8.75
N ASN A 174 7.43 8.87 -9.27
CA ASN A 174 7.66 9.86 -10.33
C ASN A 174 8.48 11.04 -9.80
N GLY A 175 9.48 11.49 -10.58
CA GLY A 175 10.24 12.70 -10.27
C GLY A 175 11.30 12.54 -9.17
N LEU A 176 11.66 11.31 -8.78
CA LEU A 176 12.73 11.08 -7.79
C LEU A 176 14.13 11.46 -8.29
N GLY A 177 14.34 11.51 -9.61
CA GLY A 177 15.57 12.04 -10.21
C GLY A 177 16.85 11.28 -9.84
N GLY A 178 16.76 9.96 -9.62
CA GLY A 178 17.90 9.12 -9.27
C GLY A 178 18.44 9.32 -7.84
N LYS A 179 17.70 10.01 -6.97
CA LYS A 179 18.06 10.14 -5.55
C LYS A 179 17.92 8.80 -4.83
N ASP A 180 18.79 8.58 -3.86
CA ASP A 180 18.68 7.46 -2.94
C ASP A 180 17.47 7.60 -1.99
N PRO A 181 16.95 6.48 -1.47
CA PRO A 181 15.96 6.49 -0.40
C PRO A 181 16.47 7.21 0.85
N GLU A 182 15.55 7.76 1.62
CA GLU A 182 15.86 8.27 2.96
C GLU A 182 15.74 7.18 4.03
N LYS A 183 14.86 6.20 3.81
CA LYS A 183 14.55 5.17 4.79
C LYS A 183 14.39 3.78 4.17
N THR A 184 14.68 2.78 4.99
CA THR A 184 14.43 1.36 4.71
C THR A 184 13.47 0.80 5.76
N TRP A 185 12.58 -0.09 5.36
CA TRP A 185 11.69 -0.77 6.29
C TRP A 185 12.42 -1.86 7.08
N ASN A 186 12.24 -1.87 8.39
CA ASN A 186 12.65 -2.97 9.25
C ASN A 186 11.44 -3.88 9.55
N PRO A 187 11.33 -5.08 8.93
CA PRO A 187 10.15 -5.93 9.09
C PRO A 187 10.00 -6.45 10.52
N SER A 188 11.10 -6.74 11.22
CA SER A 188 11.08 -7.26 12.60
C SER A 188 10.55 -6.23 13.60
N LYS A 189 10.92 -4.96 13.43
CA LYS A 189 10.49 -3.86 14.30
C LYS A 189 9.23 -3.15 13.81
N ARG A 190 8.82 -3.39 12.56
CA ARG A 190 7.73 -2.70 11.87
C ARG A 190 7.86 -1.17 11.89
N VAL A 191 9.08 -0.68 11.65
CA VAL A 191 9.39 0.76 11.61
C VAL A 191 10.30 1.09 10.44
N TRP A 192 10.25 2.35 10.01
CA TRP A 192 11.17 2.91 9.03
C TRP A 192 12.46 3.37 9.71
N GLU A 193 13.60 2.81 9.32
CA GLU A 193 14.93 3.17 9.80
C GLU A 193 15.68 4.00 8.73
N PRO A 194 16.69 4.81 9.11
CA PRO A 194 17.51 5.54 8.14
C PRO A 194 18.11 4.61 7.09
N PHE A 195 18.09 5.02 5.83
CA PHE A 195 18.66 4.24 4.72
C PHE A 195 20.15 3.95 4.97
N GLN A 196 20.54 2.68 4.90
CA GLN A 196 21.92 2.21 5.09
C GLN A 196 22.54 1.66 3.80
N GLY A 197 21.92 1.96 2.65
CA GLY A 197 22.25 1.32 1.37
C GLY A 197 21.21 0.28 0.95
N TYR A 198 21.24 -0.06 -0.33
CA TYR A 198 20.44 -1.13 -0.88
C TYR A 198 20.91 -2.47 -0.33
N LYS A 199 19.97 -3.26 0.18
CA LYS A 199 20.28 -4.61 0.64
C LYS A 199 20.21 -5.56 -0.55
N THR A 200 21.25 -6.37 -0.69
CA THR A 200 21.28 -7.50 -1.63
C THR A 200 20.90 -8.76 -0.87
N GLY A 201 19.89 -9.49 -1.33
CA GLY A 201 19.44 -10.73 -0.71
C GLY A 201 18.01 -11.07 -1.08
N SER A 202 17.59 -12.28 -0.71
CA SER A 202 16.27 -12.76 -1.05
C SER A 202 15.16 -12.08 -0.25
N GLY A 203 14.01 -11.93 -0.92
CA GLY A 203 12.81 -11.34 -0.33
C GLY A 203 12.71 -9.83 -0.53
N PHE A 204 11.59 -9.26 -0.09
CA PHE A 204 11.26 -7.86 -0.36
C PHE A 204 12.01 -6.90 0.56
N GLN A 205 12.55 -5.86 -0.05
CA GLN A 205 13.10 -4.72 0.68
C GLN A 205 12.28 -3.49 0.34
N PHE A 206 11.75 -2.82 1.36
CA PHE A 206 10.95 -1.61 1.14
C PHE A 206 11.76 -0.36 1.44
N TYR A 207 11.66 0.62 0.55
CA TYR A 207 12.38 1.87 0.58
C TYR A 207 11.42 3.04 0.51
N ARG A 208 11.80 4.16 1.13
CA ARG A 208 11.00 5.37 1.18
C ARG A 208 11.87 6.59 0.91
N TRP A 209 11.39 7.48 0.06
CA TRP A 209 12.06 8.74 -0.26
C TRP A 209 11.37 9.92 0.41
N LYS A 210 12.07 11.05 0.48
CA LYS A 210 11.40 12.33 0.68
C LYS A 210 10.54 12.63 -0.52
N ARG A 211 9.37 13.21 -0.30
CA ARG A 211 8.67 13.93 -1.37
C ARG A 211 9.54 15.13 -1.77
N SER A 212 10.18 15.07 -2.93
CA SER A 212 10.71 16.26 -3.57
C SER A 212 9.67 16.79 -4.53
N PHE A 213 9.03 17.91 -4.18
CA PHE A 213 8.41 18.74 -5.21
C PHE A 213 9.57 19.18 -6.11
N SER A 214 9.58 18.72 -7.36
CA SER A 214 10.36 19.41 -8.38
C SER A 214 9.79 20.83 -8.45
N ASN A 215 10.64 21.83 -8.16
CA ASN A 215 10.35 23.21 -8.53
C ASN A 215 10.38 23.35 -10.05
#